data_AF-A0A7V4SXW9-F1
#
_entry.id   AF-A0A7V4SXW9-F1
#
_cell.length_a   1.000
_cell.length_b   1.000
_cell.length_c   1.000
_cell.angle_alpha   90.00
_cell.angle_beta   90.00
_cell.angle_gamma   90.00
#
_symmetry.space_group_name_H-M   'P 1'
#
loop_
_entity.id
_entity.type
_entity.pdbx_description
1 polymer ?
#
loop_
_entity_poly.entity_id
_entity_poly.type
_entity_poly.pdbx_seq_one_letter_code
_entity_poly.pdbx_strand_id
1 'polypeptide(L)' 'MKAKELRELDLAELTRREKELRRKLLELRIQRANQQLKNPLQIRETRREIARILTILREKKDGTR' A
#
# COMPACT_ATOMS: atom_id res chain seq x y z
N MET A 1 7.01 -2.96 4.02
CA MET A 1 6.72 -3.69 5.28
C MET A 1 6.80 -5.21 5.11
N LYS A 2 7.03 -5.93 6.22
CA LYS A 2 7.05 -7.41 6.29
C LYS A 2 5.62 -7.93 6.17
N ALA A 3 5.41 -8.95 5.34
CA ALA A 3 4.09 -9.52 5.06
C ALA A 3 3.38 -10.14 6.28
N LYS A 4 4.10 -10.38 7.39
CA LYS A 4 3.55 -10.93 8.63
C LYS A 4 2.63 -9.94 9.36
N GLU A 5 3.07 -8.70 9.54
CA GLU A 5 2.29 -7.65 10.21
C GLU A 5 0.99 -7.33 9.44
N LEU A 6 1.03 -7.40 8.10
CA LEU A 6 -0.16 -7.18 7.27
C LEU A 6 -1.19 -8.33 7.36
N ARG A 7 -0.79 -9.53 7.79
CA ARG A 7 -1.72 -10.66 7.94
C ARG A 7 -2.43 -10.65 9.28
N GLU A 8 -1.76 -10.14 10.32
CA GLU A 8 -2.31 -10.01 11.68
C GLU A 8 -3.33 -8.86 11.79
N LEU A 9 -3.26 -7.85 10.92
CA LEU A 9 -4.21 -6.74 10.88
C LEU A 9 -5.61 -7.17 10.40
N ASP A 10 -6.64 -6.54 10.95
CA ASP A 10 -8.03 -6.78 10.57
C ASP A 10 -8.35 -6.25 9.15
N LEU A 11 -9.40 -6.79 8.51
CA LEU A 11 -9.89 -6.36 7.20
C LEU A 11 -10.20 -4.86 7.15
N ALA A 12 -10.78 -4.31 8.23
CA ALA A 12 -11.06 -2.89 8.37
C ALA A 12 -9.77 -2.04 8.46
N GLU A 13 -8.75 -2.56 9.12
CA GLU A 13 -7.45 -1.89 9.23
C GLU A 13 -6.67 -1.92 7.93
N LEU A 14 -6.71 -3.05 7.20
CA LEU A 14 -6.10 -3.18 5.88
C LEU A 14 -6.69 -2.20 4.87
N THR A 15 -8.01 -2.03 4.87
CA THR A 15 -8.69 -1.06 4.00
C THR A 15 -8.39 0.40 4.40
N ARG A 16 -8.24 0.70 5.69
CA ARG A 16 -7.74 2.02 6.14
C ARG A 16 -6.32 2.28 5.65
N ARG A 17 -5.42 1.30 5.85
CA ARG A 17 -4.01 1.37 5.40
C ARG A 17 -3.91 1.56 3.88
N GLU A 18 -4.77 0.88 3.11
CA GLU A 18 -4.82 1.03 1.66
C GLU A 18 -5.15 2.47 1.26
N LYS A 19 -6.16 3.09 1.90
CA LYS A 19 -6.56 4.48 1.63
C LYS A 19 -5.44 5.47 1.97
N GLU A 20 -4.75 5.26 3.08
CA GLU A 20 -3.59 6.08 3.46
C GLU A 20 -2.46 5.97 2.45
N LEU A 21 -2.10 4.75 2.03
CA LEU A 21 -1.05 4.53 1.04
C LEU A 21 -1.41 5.10 -0.33
N ARG A 22 -2.70 5.08 -0.73
CA ARG A 22 -3.17 5.76 -1.94
C ARG A 22 -2.99 7.28 -1.86
N ARG A 23 -3.28 7.90 -0.70
CA ARG A 23 -3.03 9.34 -0.48
C ARG A 23 -1.53 9.64 -0.57
N LYS A 24 -0.70 8.83 0.08
CA LYS A 24 0.76 8.96 0.01
C LYS A 24 1.29 8.81 -1.41
N LEU A 25 0.72 7.90 -2.19
CA LEU A 25 1.07 7.75 -3.62
C LEU A 25 0.71 9.00 -4.43
N LEU A 26 -0.42 9.64 -4.12
CA LEU A 26 -0.82 10.90 -4.76
C LEU A 26 0.17 12.02 -4.43
N GLU A 27 0.52 12.20 -3.15
CA GLU A 27 1.56 13.15 -2.73
C GLU A 27 2.89 12.89 -3.43
N LEU A 28 3.34 11.64 -3.49
CA LEU A 28 4.58 11.28 -4.19
C LEU A 28 4.49 11.56 -5.70
N ARG A 29 3.32 11.42 -6.32
CA ARG A 29 3.12 11.81 -7.74
C ARG A 29 3.16 13.32 -7.93
N ILE A 30 2.60 14.09 -7.00
CA ILE A 30 2.65 15.56 -7.02
C ILE A 30 4.09 16.02 -6.82
N GLN A 31 4.81 15.45 -5.85
CA GLN A 31 6.24 15.72 -5.64
C GLN A 31 7.10 15.36 -6.87
N ARG A 32 6.73 14.29 -7.60
CA ARG A 32 7.34 13.93 -8.88
C ARG A 32 7.08 14.99 -9.94
N ALA A 33 5.84 15.47 -10.05
CA ALA A 33 5.48 16.53 -11.01
C ALA A 33 6.25 17.83 -10.72
N ASN A 34 6.43 18.17 -9.44
CA ASN A 34 7.19 19.33 -9.00
C ASN A 34 8.72 19.16 -9.09
N GLN A 35 9.22 18.05 -9.66
CA GLN A 35 10.65 17.70 -9.77
C GLN A 35 11.43 17.66 -8.44
N GLN A 36 10.75 17.70 -7.29
CA GLN A 36 11.36 17.65 -5.95
C GLN A 36 11.49 16.22 -5.41
N LEU A 37 11.35 15.21 -6.28
CA LEU A 37 11.31 13.83 -5.85
C LEU A 37 12.71 13.32 -5.52
N LYS A 38 13.04 13.32 -4.23
CA LYS A 38 14.33 12.82 -3.73
C LYS A 38 14.60 11.34 -4.01
N ASN A 39 13.54 10.51 -4.10
CA ASN A 39 13.71 9.07 -4.31
C ASN A 39 12.58 8.44 -5.16
N PRO A 40 12.83 8.19 -6.47
CA PRO A 40 11.89 7.50 -7.38
C PRO A 40 11.49 6.10 -6.92
N LEU A 41 12.35 5.44 -6.15
CA LEU A 41 12.11 4.09 -5.62
C LEU A 41 10.92 4.03 -4.67
N GLN A 42 10.65 5.10 -3.91
CA GLN A 42 9.53 5.14 -2.96
C GLN A 42 8.19 4.97 -3.66
N ILE A 43 8.01 5.54 -4.86
CA ILE A 43 6.79 5.34 -5.66
C ILE A 43 6.59 3.86 -5.98
N ARG A 44 7.67 3.17 -6.36
CA ARG A 44 7.62 1.74 -6.69
C ARG A 44 7.33 0.89 -5.45
N GLU A 45 7.91 1.24 -4.32
CA GLU A 45 7.67 0.56 -3.03
C GLU A 45 6.23 0.75 -2.56
N THR A 46 5.71 1.97 -2.55
CA THR A 46 4.32 2.26 -2.16
C THR A 46 3.33 1.52 -3.06
N ARG A 47 3.58 1.45 -4.37
CA ARG A 47 2.75 0.65 -5.30
C ARG A 47 2.78 -0.84 -4.96
N ARG A 48 3.96 -1.40 -4.67
CA ARG A 48 4.09 -2.81 -4.26
C ARG A 48 3.41 -3.08 -2.93
N GLU A 49 3.43 -2.12 -2.01
CA GLU A 49 2.78 -2.24 -0.70
C GLU A 49 1.25 -2.25 -0.81
N ILE A 50 0.68 -1.37 -1.64
CA ILE A 50 -0.76 -1.39 -1.97
C ILE A 50 -1.14 -2.74 -2.59
N ALA A 51 -0.34 -3.24 -3.54
CA ALA A 51 -0.61 -4.53 -4.17
C ALA A 51 -0.62 -5.68 -3.15
N ARG A 52 0.33 -5.71 -2.21
CA ARG A 52 0.37 -6.73 -1.14
C ARG A 52 -0.86 -6.67 -0.23
N ILE A 53 -1.31 -5.47 0.14
CA ILE A 53 -2.53 -5.29 0.95
C ILE A 53 -3.76 -5.81 0.20
N LEU A 54 -3.89 -5.48 -1.08
CA LEU A 54 -4.99 -5.97 -1.93
C LEU A 54 -4.97 -7.49 -2.07
N THR A 55 -3.79 -8.10 -2.22
CA THR A 55 -3.65 -9.55 -2.24
C THR A 55 -4.12 -10.17 -0.93
N ILE A 56 -3.69 -9.65 0.23
CA ILE A 56 -4.10 -10.18 1.55
C ILE A 56 -5.60 -9.97 1.80
N LEU A 57 -6.15 -8.81 1.43
CA LEU A 57 -7.60 -8.55 1.49
C LEU A 57 -8.39 -9.57 0.67
N ARG A 58 -7.86 -9.94 -0.50
CA ARG A 58 -8.46 -10.96 -1.36
C ARG A 58 -8.30 -12.37 -0.78
N GLU A 59 -7.13 -12.73 -0.28
CA GLU A 59 -6.90 -14.00 0.43
C GLU A 59 -7.86 -14.18 1.61
N LYS A 60 -8.12 -13.12 2.40
CA LYS A 60 -9.07 -13.14 3.51
C LYS A 60 -10.54 -13.18 3.06
N LYS A 61 -10.88 -12.60 1.89
CA LYS A 61 -12.25 -12.60 1.35
C LYS A 61 -12.62 -13.89 0.63
N ASP A 62 -11.72 -14.43 -0.19
CA ASP A 62 -11.93 -15.62 -1.01
C ASP A 62 -11.83 -16.92 -0.17
N GLY A 63 -11.69 -16.83 1.16
CA GLY A 63 -11.78 -17.96 2.08
C GLY A 63 -10.74 -19.06 1.84
N THR A 64 -9.61 -18.76 1.20
CA THR A 64 -8.64 -19.77 0.76
C THR A 64 -7.63 -20.17 1.85
N ARG A 65 -7.95 -19.96 3.12
CA ARG A 65 -7.28 -20.61 4.26
C ARG A 65 -8.09 -20.55 5.54
#